data_AF-A0AAE5QVV0-F1
#
_entry.id   AF-A0AAE5QVV0-F1
#
_cell.length_a   1.000
_cell.length_b   1.000
_cell.length_c   1.000
_cell.angle_alpha   90.00
_cell.angle_beta   90.00
_cell.angle_gamma   90.00
#
_symmetry.space_group_name_H-M   'P 1'
#
loop_
_entity.id
_entity.type
_entity.pdbx_description
1 polymer ?
#
loop_
_entity_poly.entity_id
_entity_poly.type
_entity_poly.pdbx_seq_one_letter_code
_entity_poly.pdbx_strand_id
1 'polypeptide(L)'
;VTFYETTRDYDKSLKTTIAGVPHEFAWGGLHGARKNYFAKGYFLNVDVASYYPALMIEYDYLSRNVPNKKKYRQIRDKRLELKAKKDKRQAPFKIVLNSTYGAMKDKYNGLYDPRQANNVCIAGMLLLLDLIEKLEAHCEIIQSNTDGILIKMSSLNDFELIDDICFEWEERTHMELEFDHFTHVIQKDVNNYILVNDRKNIYKSKGTYVKKLNDLDNDLPIVNKAVVNYFIKNIPVEKTIRECDELIQFQKIVKVSGKYKHAL
;
A
#
# COMPACT_ATOMS: atom_id res chain seq x y z
N VAL A 1 17.68 -20.43 4.21
CA VAL A 1 16.82 -19.91 3.12
C VAL A 1 17.75 -19.31 2.06
N THR A 2 17.94 -19.98 0.92
CA THR A 2 18.93 -19.62 -0.14
C THR A 2 18.35 -18.76 -1.28
N PHE A 3 17.13 -18.24 -1.10
CA PHE A 3 16.33 -17.62 -2.16
C PHE A 3 16.97 -16.35 -2.76
N TYR A 4 17.53 -15.47 -1.92
CA TYR A 4 18.19 -14.25 -2.41
C TYR A 4 19.68 -14.43 -2.77
N GLU A 5 20.27 -15.57 -2.42
CA GLU A 5 21.70 -15.85 -2.65
C GLU A 5 21.97 -16.39 -4.07
N THR A 6 20.99 -17.08 -4.66
CA THR A 6 21.20 -17.86 -5.89
C THR A 6 20.41 -17.38 -7.10
N THR A 7 19.42 -16.51 -6.93
CA THR A 7 18.51 -16.12 -8.01
C THR A 7 18.43 -14.62 -8.20
N ARG A 8 19.19 -14.05 -9.16
CA ARG A 8 18.93 -12.71 -9.74
C ARG A 8 17.81 -12.74 -10.80
N ASP A 9 16.91 -13.69 -10.64
CA ASP A 9 15.76 -13.86 -11.51
C ASP A 9 14.60 -13.05 -10.90
N TYR A 10 14.33 -11.90 -11.51
CA TYR A 10 13.33 -10.94 -11.05
C TYR A 10 11.89 -11.48 -11.13
N ASP A 11 11.68 -12.58 -11.86
CA ASP A 11 10.38 -13.23 -12.00
C ASP A 11 10.10 -14.27 -10.90
N LYS A 12 11.11 -14.60 -10.09
CA LYS A 12 10.94 -15.53 -8.97
C LYS A 12 10.44 -14.83 -7.71
N SER A 13 9.63 -15.58 -6.95
CA SER A 13 9.16 -15.20 -5.63
C SER A 13 9.30 -16.37 -4.64
N LEU A 14 9.46 -16.03 -3.36
CA LEU A 14 9.43 -16.98 -2.25
C LEU A 14 8.04 -16.96 -1.63
N LYS A 15 7.38 -18.11 -1.62
CA LYS A 15 6.07 -18.30 -1.00
C LYS A 15 6.22 -19.06 0.30
N THR A 16 5.70 -18.51 1.38
CA THR A 16 5.75 -19.12 2.72
C THR A 16 4.58 -18.64 3.56
N THR A 17 4.34 -19.26 4.71
CA THR A 17 3.32 -18.80 5.67
C THR A 17 4.03 -18.11 6.84
N ILE A 18 3.62 -16.87 7.14
CA ILE A 18 4.10 -16.08 8.29
C ILE A 18 2.88 -15.65 9.09
N ALA A 19 2.90 -15.78 10.42
CA ALA A 19 1.78 -15.44 11.30
C ALA A 19 0.41 -16.01 10.84
N GLY A 20 0.43 -17.24 10.31
CA GLY A 20 -0.76 -17.91 9.78
C GLY A 20 -1.33 -17.34 8.47
N VAL A 21 -0.62 -16.43 7.80
CA VAL A 21 -1.02 -15.81 6.54
C VAL A 21 -0.08 -16.26 5.40
N PRO A 22 -0.60 -16.68 4.24
CA PRO A 22 0.23 -16.92 3.05
C PRO A 22 0.88 -15.62 2.58
N HIS A 23 2.21 -15.61 2.51
CA HIS A 23 3.05 -14.51 2.08
C HIS A 23 3.83 -14.85 0.81
N GLU A 24 4.04 -13.83 0.00
CA GLU A 24 4.89 -13.84 -1.19
C GLU A 24 5.93 -12.73 -1.06
N PHE A 25 7.21 -13.12 -1.06
CA PHE A 25 8.35 -12.21 -1.10
C PHE A 25 8.89 -12.20 -2.52
N ALA A 26 8.85 -11.04 -3.17
CA ALA A 26 9.35 -10.87 -4.53
C ALA A 26 10.28 -9.65 -4.61
N TRP A 27 11.00 -9.50 -5.72
CA TRP A 27 11.86 -8.32 -5.98
C TRP A 27 11.10 -6.99 -6.07
N GLY A 28 9.77 -7.02 -6.05
CA GLY A 28 8.90 -5.86 -6.00
C GLY A 28 8.41 -5.48 -4.60
N GLY A 29 8.56 -6.38 -3.61
CA GLY A 29 8.07 -6.18 -2.25
C GLY A 29 7.42 -7.44 -1.67
N LEU A 30 6.92 -7.29 -0.43
CA LEU A 30 6.22 -8.30 0.34
C LEU A 30 4.71 -8.12 0.16
N HIS A 31 4.00 -9.22 -0.07
CA HIS A 31 2.55 -9.28 0.00
C HIS A 31 2.08 -10.48 0.82
N GLY A 32 1.26 -10.24 1.83
CA GLY A 32 0.53 -11.28 2.56
C GLY A 32 -0.93 -10.89 2.70
N ALA A 33 -1.86 -11.82 2.47
CA ALA A 33 -3.29 -11.53 2.67
C ALA A 33 -4.10 -12.79 2.92
N ARG A 34 -5.02 -12.71 3.89
CA ARG A 34 -6.15 -13.63 3.99
C ARG A 34 -7.10 -13.34 2.82
N LYS A 35 -7.33 -14.33 1.95
CA LYS A 35 -8.23 -14.17 0.79
C LYS A 35 -9.68 -14.23 1.23
N ASN A 36 -10.53 -13.46 0.55
CA ASN A 36 -11.99 -13.41 0.81
C ASN A 36 -12.32 -13.21 2.30
N TYR A 37 -11.59 -12.30 2.95
CA TYR A 37 -11.73 -12.00 4.36
C TYR A 37 -12.82 -10.93 4.57
N PHE A 38 -13.79 -11.25 5.43
CA PHE A 38 -14.87 -10.34 5.83
C PHE A 38 -15.04 -10.42 7.34
N ALA A 39 -14.82 -9.32 8.05
CA ALA A 39 -14.98 -9.31 9.50
C ALA A 39 -15.26 -7.91 10.05
N LYS A 40 -15.92 -7.89 11.21
CA LYS A 40 -16.07 -6.74 12.10
C LYS A 40 -15.16 -6.91 13.32
N GLY A 41 -14.69 -5.82 13.89
CA GLY A 41 -13.82 -5.86 15.07
C GLY A 41 -13.01 -4.58 15.25
N TYR A 42 -11.88 -4.70 15.93
CA TYR A 42 -10.92 -3.61 16.10
C TYR A 42 -9.73 -3.86 15.19
N PHE A 43 -9.69 -3.13 14.08
CA PHE A 43 -8.61 -3.22 13.12
C PHE A 43 -7.70 -2.02 13.23
N LEU A 44 -6.41 -2.27 13.12
CA LEU A 44 -5.37 -1.25 13.09
C LEU A 44 -4.57 -1.45 11.81
N ASN A 45 -4.52 -0.42 10.98
CA ASN A 45 -3.61 -0.37 9.85
C ASN A 45 -2.37 0.39 10.30
N VAL A 46 -1.23 -0.29 10.29
CA VAL A 46 0.08 0.19 10.69
C VAL A 46 0.88 0.43 9.41
N ASP A 47 0.98 1.68 8.95
CA ASP A 47 1.71 2.05 7.73
C ASP A 47 3.04 2.72 8.08
N VAL A 48 4.10 2.46 7.34
CA VAL A 48 5.39 3.13 7.50
C VAL A 48 5.40 4.45 6.71
N ALA A 49 5.59 5.56 7.42
CA ALA A 49 5.54 6.90 6.87
C ALA A 49 6.64 7.13 5.84
N SER A 50 6.24 7.35 4.57
CA SER A 50 7.18 7.60 3.46
C SER A 50 8.28 6.54 3.36
N TYR A 51 7.91 5.26 3.43
CA TYR A 51 8.82 4.16 3.72
C TYR A 51 10.10 4.11 2.88
N TYR A 52 9.97 4.03 1.54
CA TYR A 52 11.13 3.98 0.66
C TYR A 52 12.02 5.23 0.73
N PRO A 53 11.47 6.46 0.70
CA PRO A 53 12.24 7.65 1.02
C PRO A 53 12.98 7.60 2.37
N ALA A 54 12.36 7.07 3.43
CA ALA A 54 13.00 6.91 4.73
C ALA A 54 14.19 5.94 4.65
N LEU A 55 14.01 4.76 4.05
CA LEU A 55 15.08 3.78 3.83
C LEU A 55 16.26 4.36 3.05
N MET A 56 16.00 5.15 2.01
CA MET A 56 17.05 5.80 1.21
C MET A 56 17.87 6.81 2.03
N ILE A 57 17.28 7.40 3.06
CA ILE A 57 17.92 8.43 3.89
C ILE A 57 18.62 7.82 5.10
N GLU A 58 17.96 6.91 5.82
CA GLU A 58 18.48 6.35 7.09
C GLU A 58 19.50 5.23 6.85
N TYR A 59 19.32 4.41 5.81
CA TYR A 59 20.21 3.28 5.50
C TYR A 59 21.15 3.56 4.31
N ASP A 60 21.23 4.81 3.85
CA ASP A 60 22.05 5.24 2.71
C ASP A 60 21.80 4.46 1.39
N TYR A 61 20.54 4.07 1.17
CA TYR A 61 20.13 3.34 -0.05
C TYR A 61 19.71 4.23 -1.21
N LEU A 62 19.97 5.54 -1.16
CA LEU A 62 19.80 6.40 -2.32
C LEU A 62 20.73 5.98 -3.48
N SER A 63 20.29 6.18 -4.72
CA SER A 63 21.11 5.95 -5.93
C SER A 63 22.50 6.55 -5.80
N ARG A 64 23.52 5.77 -6.14
CA ARG A 64 24.92 6.22 -6.15
C ARG A 64 25.20 7.25 -7.24
N ASN A 65 24.29 7.41 -8.20
CA ASN A 65 24.39 8.41 -9.25
C ASN A 65 23.97 9.81 -8.78
N VAL A 66 23.43 9.96 -7.57
CA VAL A 66 23.11 11.28 -7.00
C VAL A 66 24.39 11.92 -6.45
N PRO A 67 24.90 13.02 -7.06
CA PRO A 67 26.19 13.57 -6.66
C PRO A 67 26.18 14.17 -5.25
N ASN A 68 25.03 14.69 -4.82
CA ASN A 68 24.84 15.27 -3.49
C ASN A 68 23.59 14.69 -2.83
N LYS A 69 23.78 13.62 -2.04
CA LYS A 69 22.72 12.95 -1.30
C LYS A 69 21.98 13.87 -0.31
N LYS A 70 22.65 14.94 0.19
CA LYS A 70 22.02 15.90 1.12
C LYS A 70 20.81 16.60 0.50
N LYS A 71 20.79 16.80 -0.82
CA LYS A 71 19.63 17.40 -1.51
C LYS A 71 18.37 16.57 -1.34
N TYR A 72 18.48 15.24 -1.33
CA TYR A 72 17.33 14.37 -1.15
C TYR A 72 16.71 14.52 0.26
N ARG A 73 17.56 14.59 1.29
CA ARG A 73 17.14 14.90 2.66
C ARG A 73 16.51 16.30 2.76
N GLN A 74 17.12 17.32 2.14
CA GLN A 74 16.56 18.68 2.09
C GLN A 74 15.17 18.73 1.42
N ILE A 75 14.95 17.96 0.36
CA ILE A 75 13.64 17.84 -0.31
C ILE A 75 12.60 17.23 0.65
N ARG A 76 12.97 16.18 1.40
CA ARG A 76 12.11 15.61 2.45
C ARG A 76 11.79 16.65 3.53
N ASP A 77 12.80 17.31 4.08
CA ASP A 77 12.62 18.25 5.19
C ASP A 77 11.76 19.45 4.75
N LYS A 78 11.99 19.96 3.54
CA LYS A 78 11.17 21.03 2.98
C LYS A 78 9.72 20.58 2.77
N ARG A 79 9.49 19.35 2.32
CA ARG A 79 8.14 18.78 2.21
C ARG A 79 7.46 18.75 3.57
N LEU A 80 8.14 18.30 4.63
CA LEU A 80 7.57 18.22 5.98
C LEU A 80 7.20 19.62 6.50
N GLU A 81 8.07 20.61 6.31
CA GLU A 81 7.77 22.01 6.66
C GLU A 81 6.49 22.51 5.95
N LEU A 82 6.35 22.22 4.65
CA LEU A 82 5.18 22.61 3.85
C LEU A 82 3.92 21.82 4.25
N LYS A 83 4.06 20.51 4.56
CA LYS A 83 2.96 19.65 5.04
C LYS A 83 2.40 20.19 6.36
N ALA A 84 3.28 20.57 7.30
CA ALA A 84 2.89 21.17 8.57
C ALA A 84 2.11 22.49 8.39
N LYS A 85 2.52 23.30 7.40
CA LYS A 85 1.82 24.54 7.02
C LYS A 85 0.55 24.31 6.18
N LYS A 86 0.16 23.06 5.90
CA LYS A 86 -0.94 22.68 4.98
C LYS A 86 -0.81 23.32 3.59
N ASP A 87 0.41 23.54 3.14
CA ASP A 87 0.71 24.18 1.86
C ASP A 87 0.66 23.17 0.71
N LYS A 88 -0.16 23.46 -0.31
CA LYS A 88 -0.32 22.59 -1.50
C LYS A 88 0.97 22.42 -2.29
N ARG A 89 1.95 23.33 -2.15
CA ARG A 89 3.28 23.23 -2.76
C ARG A 89 4.12 22.06 -2.26
N GLN A 90 3.68 21.33 -1.22
CA GLN A 90 4.33 20.07 -0.82
C GLN A 90 4.20 18.95 -1.87
N ALA A 91 3.16 19.00 -2.71
CA ALA A 91 2.82 17.87 -3.60
C ALA A 91 3.93 17.49 -4.60
N PRO A 92 4.61 18.43 -5.29
CA PRO A 92 5.75 18.10 -6.15
C PRO A 92 6.91 17.41 -5.40
N PHE A 93 7.20 17.83 -4.17
CA PHE A 93 8.25 17.20 -3.36
C PHE A 93 7.90 15.73 -3.05
N LYS A 94 6.62 15.44 -2.74
CA LYS A 94 6.15 14.06 -2.56
C LYS A 94 6.39 13.22 -3.82
N ILE A 95 6.13 13.78 -4.99
CA ILE A 95 6.33 13.07 -6.27
C ILE A 95 7.81 12.71 -6.44
N VAL A 96 8.73 13.67 -6.25
CA VAL A 96 10.18 13.43 -6.40
C VAL A 96 10.67 12.34 -5.43
N LEU A 97 10.27 12.41 -4.16
CA LEU A 97 10.65 11.40 -3.16
C LEU A 97 10.15 10.01 -3.56
N ASN A 98 8.87 9.88 -3.90
CA ASN A 98 8.28 8.58 -4.21
C ASN A 98 8.72 8.02 -5.57
N SER A 99 9.01 8.86 -6.56
CA SER A 99 9.41 8.43 -7.90
C SER A 99 10.88 7.99 -7.98
N THR A 100 11.72 8.41 -7.02
CA THR A 100 13.15 8.10 -7.00
C THR A 100 13.41 6.59 -6.99
N TYR A 101 12.61 5.82 -6.25
CA TYR A 101 12.72 4.34 -6.24
C TYR A 101 12.47 3.75 -7.63
N GLY A 102 11.39 4.19 -8.30
CA GLY A 102 11.08 3.74 -9.66
C GLY A 102 12.16 4.11 -10.66
N ALA A 103 12.70 5.34 -10.55
CA ALA A 103 13.78 5.82 -11.40
C ALA A 103 15.07 4.99 -11.25
N MET A 104 15.36 4.48 -10.05
CA MET A 104 16.50 3.59 -9.81
C MET A 104 16.38 2.22 -10.50
N LYS A 105 15.16 1.81 -10.87
CA LYS A 105 14.89 0.56 -11.60
C LYS A 105 14.87 0.73 -13.12
N ASP A 106 14.70 1.95 -13.60
CA ASP A 106 14.61 2.23 -15.03
C ASP A 106 16.00 2.41 -15.65
N LYS A 107 16.40 1.46 -16.52
CA LYS A 107 17.70 1.45 -17.19
C LYS A 107 17.97 2.65 -18.10
N TYR A 108 16.93 3.41 -18.47
CA TYR A 108 17.05 4.61 -19.29
C TYR A 108 17.13 5.90 -18.46
N ASN A 109 16.98 5.81 -17.14
CA ASN A 109 17.01 6.96 -16.24
C ASN A 109 18.43 7.22 -15.73
N GLY A 110 18.82 8.48 -15.57
CA GLY A 110 20.13 8.83 -15.00
C GLY A 110 20.31 8.39 -13.54
N LEU A 111 19.21 8.14 -12.81
CA LEU A 111 19.23 7.60 -11.45
C LEU A 111 19.37 6.06 -11.40
N TYR A 112 19.44 5.39 -12.54
CA TYR A 112 19.48 3.93 -12.63
C TYR A 112 20.56 3.33 -11.71
N ASP A 113 20.11 2.60 -10.69
CA ASP A 113 20.96 1.93 -9.74
C ASP A 113 20.21 0.70 -9.19
N PRO A 114 20.18 -0.42 -9.94
CA PRO A 114 19.41 -1.60 -9.58
C PRO A 114 19.91 -2.23 -8.26
N ARG A 115 21.18 -2.02 -7.90
CA ARG A 115 21.73 -2.47 -6.61
C ARG A 115 21.04 -1.74 -5.47
N GLN A 116 21.00 -0.41 -5.52
CA GLN A 116 20.36 0.38 -4.47
C GLN A 116 18.84 0.17 -4.45
N ALA A 117 18.20 0.00 -5.62
CA ALA A 117 16.78 -0.37 -5.67
C ALA A 117 16.49 -1.70 -4.97
N ASN A 118 17.33 -2.71 -5.21
CA ASN A 118 17.21 -4.00 -4.53
C ASN A 118 17.45 -3.87 -3.02
N ASN A 119 18.43 -3.08 -2.59
CA ASN A 119 18.68 -2.83 -1.16
C ASN A 119 17.45 -2.20 -0.47
N VAL A 120 16.84 -1.17 -1.08
CA VAL A 120 15.60 -0.57 -0.56
C VAL A 120 14.50 -1.62 -0.40
N CYS A 121 14.25 -2.39 -1.46
CA CYS A 121 13.14 -3.35 -1.46
C CYS A 121 13.37 -4.50 -0.47
N ILE A 122 14.55 -5.13 -0.49
CA ILE A 122 14.87 -6.26 0.38
C ILE A 122 14.91 -5.83 1.84
N ALA A 123 15.58 -4.72 2.16
CA ALA A 123 15.61 -4.22 3.53
C ALA A 123 14.21 -3.88 4.03
N GLY A 124 13.38 -3.21 3.22
CA GLY A 124 12.00 -2.92 3.57
C GLY A 124 11.17 -4.18 3.87
N MET A 125 11.28 -5.22 3.04
CA MET A 125 10.58 -6.48 3.31
C MET A 125 11.03 -7.14 4.60
N LEU A 126 12.34 -7.13 4.90
CA LEU A 126 12.88 -7.74 6.11
C LEU A 126 12.48 -6.97 7.38
N LEU A 127 12.47 -5.63 7.31
CA LEU A 127 12.03 -4.79 8.43
C LEU A 127 10.52 -4.96 8.70
N LEU A 128 9.68 -5.07 7.66
CA LEU A 128 8.26 -5.39 7.84
C LEU A 128 8.04 -6.82 8.35
N LEU A 129 8.82 -7.80 7.90
CA LEU A 129 8.75 -9.16 8.44
C LEU A 129 9.09 -9.17 9.94
N ASP A 130 10.15 -8.46 10.33
CA ASP A 130 10.53 -8.30 11.73
C ASP A 130 9.38 -7.67 12.56
N LEU A 131 8.69 -6.65 12.03
CA LEU A 131 7.51 -6.08 12.70
C LEU A 131 6.36 -7.10 12.83
N ILE A 132 6.11 -7.90 11.78
CA ILE A 132 5.09 -8.97 11.82
C ILE A 132 5.42 -9.99 12.92
N GLU A 133 6.66 -10.45 13.02
CA GLU A 133 7.09 -11.41 14.04
C GLU A 133 6.94 -10.87 15.47
N LYS A 134 7.13 -9.56 15.67
CA LYS A 134 6.89 -8.92 16.98
C LYS A 134 5.40 -8.82 17.33
N LEU A 135 4.53 -8.66 16.33
CA LEU A 135 3.09 -8.48 16.52
C LEU A 135 2.31 -9.80 16.58
N GLU A 136 2.81 -10.88 15.99
CA GLU A 136 2.01 -12.09 15.72
C GLU A 136 1.46 -12.80 16.97
N ALA A 137 2.12 -12.64 18.13
CA ALA A 137 1.67 -13.22 19.40
C ALA A 137 0.57 -12.39 20.09
N HIS A 138 0.35 -11.15 19.66
CA HIS A 138 -0.50 -10.18 20.34
C HIS A 138 -1.73 -9.76 19.54
N CYS A 139 -1.76 -10.06 18.24
CA CYS A 139 -2.87 -9.73 17.35
C CYS A 139 -2.96 -10.71 16.17
N GLU A 140 -4.08 -10.68 15.44
CA GLU A 140 -4.23 -11.45 14.22
C GLU A 140 -3.77 -10.63 13.00
N ILE A 141 -2.75 -11.11 12.30
CA ILE A 141 -2.31 -10.52 11.02
C ILE A 141 -3.35 -10.84 9.93
N ILE A 142 -3.86 -9.80 9.27
CA ILE A 142 -4.89 -9.92 8.22
C ILE A 142 -4.27 -9.73 6.83
N GLN A 143 -3.44 -8.71 6.69
CA GLN A 143 -2.79 -8.36 5.45
C GLN A 143 -1.46 -7.64 5.73
N SER A 144 -0.48 -7.83 4.86
CA SER A 144 0.74 -7.06 4.78
C SER A 144 0.98 -6.68 3.31
N ASN A 145 1.45 -5.47 3.07
CA ASN A 145 1.88 -5.02 1.75
C ASN A 145 3.31 -4.46 1.83
N THR A 146 3.72 -3.68 0.83
CA THR A 146 5.08 -3.16 0.72
C THR A 146 5.48 -2.18 1.84
N ASP A 147 4.51 -1.49 2.44
CA ASP A 147 4.73 -0.40 3.38
C ASP A 147 3.80 -0.41 4.60
N GLY A 148 2.99 -1.45 4.80
CA GLY A 148 2.09 -1.51 5.94
C GLY A 148 1.49 -2.87 6.24
N ILE A 149 0.96 -2.99 7.45
CA ILE A 149 0.38 -4.20 8.04
C ILE A 149 -1.01 -3.85 8.57
N LEU A 150 -2.01 -4.63 8.15
CA LEU A 150 -3.35 -4.60 8.73
C LEU A 150 -3.47 -5.74 9.75
N ILE A 151 -3.69 -5.36 11.00
CA ILE A 151 -3.89 -6.29 12.11
C ILE A 151 -5.31 -6.17 12.65
N LYS A 152 -5.75 -7.24 13.33
CA LYS A 152 -6.97 -7.26 14.12
C LYS A 152 -6.60 -7.52 15.57
N MET A 153 -7.00 -6.58 16.43
CA MET A 153 -6.83 -6.67 17.88
C MET A 153 -8.00 -7.47 18.47
N SER A 154 -7.74 -8.17 19.58
CA SER A 154 -8.78 -8.91 20.29
C SER A 154 -9.68 -7.95 21.07
N SER A 155 -9.09 -6.88 21.61
CA SER A 155 -9.75 -5.80 22.32
C SER A 155 -9.10 -4.45 22.00
N LEU A 156 -9.80 -3.35 22.28
CA LEU A 156 -9.19 -2.00 22.22
C LEU A 156 -8.09 -1.82 23.27
N ASN A 157 -8.15 -2.57 24.37
CA ASN A 157 -7.14 -2.50 25.43
C ASN A 157 -5.78 -3.06 24.98
N ASP A 158 -5.74 -3.85 23.90
CA ASP A 158 -4.49 -4.38 23.35
C ASP A 158 -3.69 -3.30 22.63
N PHE A 159 -4.29 -2.13 22.35
CA PHE A 159 -3.66 -1.05 21.61
C PHE A 159 -2.38 -0.54 22.28
N GLU A 160 -2.37 -0.34 23.60
CA GLU A 160 -1.18 0.18 24.31
C GLU A 160 0.01 -0.75 24.15
N LEU A 161 -0.20 -2.07 24.28
CA LEU A 161 0.85 -3.06 24.08
C LEU A 161 1.36 -3.07 22.62
N ILE A 162 0.45 -2.95 21.65
CA ILE A 162 0.81 -2.91 20.22
C ILE A 162 1.58 -1.62 19.91
N ASP A 163 1.16 -0.49 20.47
CA ASP A 163 1.82 0.81 20.34
C ASP A 163 3.25 0.75 20.91
N ASP A 164 3.44 0.16 22.09
CA ASP A 164 4.76 -0.03 22.69
C ASP A 164 5.68 -0.92 21.82
N ILE A 165 5.16 -1.99 21.24
CA ILE A 165 5.91 -2.87 20.33
C ILE A 165 6.30 -2.12 19.06
N CYS A 166 5.36 -1.36 18.49
CA CYS A 166 5.59 -0.52 17.34
C CYS A 166 6.63 0.56 17.64
N PHE A 167 6.56 1.20 18.80
CA PHE A 167 7.51 2.23 19.23
C PHE A 167 8.93 1.67 19.41
N GLU A 168 9.10 0.48 20.01
CA GLU A 168 10.40 -0.20 20.04
C GLU A 168 10.95 -0.41 18.63
N TRP A 169 10.09 -0.85 17.71
CA TRP A 169 10.48 -1.08 16.32
C TRP A 169 10.84 0.25 15.62
N GLU A 170 10.11 1.34 15.86
CA GLU A 170 10.44 2.67 15.34
C GLU A 170 11.83 3.12 15.82
N GLU A 171 12.11 2.99 17.12
CA GLU A 171 13.39 3.38 17.73
C GLU A 171 14.55 2.56 17.15
N ARG A 172 14.38 1.23 17.03
CA ARG A 172 15.41 0.33 16.52
C ARG A 172 15.68 0.51 15.03
N THR A 173 14.65 0.84 14.25
CA THR A 173 14.75 0.89 12.78
C THR A 173 14.86 2.29 12.21
N HIS A 174 14.62 3.32 13.03
CA HIS A 174 14.50 4.73 12.62
C HIS A 174 13.44 4.99 11.56
N MET A 175 12.41 4.13 11.51
CA MET A 175 11.24 4.30 10.65
C MET A 175 10.09 4.84 11.51
N GLU A 176 9.24 5.68 10.94
CA GLU A 176 8.07 6.25 11.62
C GLU A 176 6.81 5.50 11.16
N LEU A 177 5.93 5.13 12.09
CA LEU A 177 4.68 4.42 11.87
C LEU A 177 3.48 5.39 11.98
N GLU A 178 2.52 5.24 11.08
CA GLU A 178 1.22 5.92 11.10
C GLU A 178 0.12 4.88 11.36
N PHE A 179 -0.77 5.18 12.31
CA PHE A 179 -1.87 4.31 12.72
C PHE A 179 -3.23 4.79 12.22
N ASP A 180 -3.99 3.89 11.59
CA ASP A 180 -5.38 4.10 11.21
C ASP A 180 -6.29 3.01 11.76
N HIS A 181 -7.33 3.41 12.49
CA HIS A 181 -8.31 2.48 13.06
C HIS A 181 -9.46 2.21 12.10
N PHE A 182 -9.91 0.96 12.05
CA PHE A 182 -11.07 0.51 11.29
C PHE A 182 -11.95 -0.44 12.11
N THR A 183 -13.24 -0.47 11.79
CA THR A 183 -14.26 -1.32 12.41
C THR A 183 -14.61 -2.53 11.55
N HIS A 184 -14.41 -2.43 10.23
CA HIS A 184 -14.71 -3.51 9.28
C HIS A 184 -13.61 -3.64 8.23
N VAL A 185 -13.41 -4.89 7.80
CA VAL A 185 -12.59 -5.23 6.65
C VAL A 185 -13.43 -6.08 5.70
N ILE A 186 -13.54 -5.63 4.45
CA ILE A 186 -14.03 -6.43 3.32
C ILE A 186 -12.89 -6.56 2.33
N GLN A 187 -12.36 -7.76 2.15
CA GLN A 187 -11.14 -7.99 1.37
C GLN A 187 -11.26 -9.24 0.50
N LYS A 188 -10.99 -9.09 -0.80
CA LYS A 188 -10.78 -10.22 -1.70
C LYS A 188 -9.33 -10.70 -1.65
N ASP A 189 -8.39 -9.76 -1.74
CA ASP A 189 -6.94 -9.97 -1.71
C ASP A 189 -6.20 -8.67 -1.34
N VAL A 190 -4.87 -8.72 -1.23
CA VAL A 190 -3.99 -7.59 -0.82
C VAL A 190 -4.22 -6.29 -1.61
N ASN A 191 -4.74 -6.40 -2.84
CA ASN A 191 -4.94 -5.26 -3.72
C ASN A 191 -6.41 -4.87 -3.88
N ASN A 192 -7.35 -5.61 -3.29
CA ASN A 192 -8.79 -5.42 -3.46
C ASN A 192 -9.50 -5.49 -2.11
N TYR A 193 -9.68 -4.34 -1.47
CA TYR A 193 -10.26 -4.24 -0.14
C TYR A 193 -10.99 -2.91 0.12
N ILE A 194 -11.88 -2.94 1.12
CA ILE A 194 -12.56 -1.82 1.74
C ILE A 194 -12.30 -1.91 3.24
N LEU A 195 -11.70 -0.85 3.81
CA LEU A 195 -11.54 -0.68 5.25
C LEU A 195 -12.53 0.40 5.71
N VAL A 196 -13.42 0.07 6.63
CA VAL A 196 -14.48 0.99 7.09
C VAL A 196 -14.19 1.40 8.52
N ASN A 197 -14.38 2.68 8.84
CA ASN A 197 -14.41 3.20 10.19
C ASN A 197 -15.78 3.87 10.41
N ASP A 198 -16.73 3.12 10.97
CA ASP A 198 -18.09 3.63 11.20
C ASP A 198 -18.13 4.77 12.20
N ARG A 199 -17.22 4.76 13.18
CA ARG A 199 -17.15 5.80 14.22
C ARG A 199 -16.88 7.17 13.61
N LYS A 200 -16.05 7.22 12.56
CA LYS A 200 -15.74 8.44 11.80
C LYS A 200 -16.61 8.59 10.56
N ASN A 201 -17.46 7.62 10.25
CA ASN A 201 -18.24 7.53 9.00
C ASN A 201 -17.36 7.71 7.75
N ILE A 202 -16.19 7.06 7.74
CA ILE A 202 -15.24 7.07 6.62
C ILE A 202 -14.90 5.65 6.18
N TYR A 203 -14.46 5.50 4.94
CA TYR A 203 -13.86 4.27 4.46
C TYR A 203 -12.69 4.56 3.54
N LYS A 204 -11.74 3.62 3.50
CA LYS A 204 -10.67 3.56 2.49
C LYS A 204 -10.94 2.37 1.57
N SER A 205 -10.70 2.53 0.28
CA SER A 205 -10.88 1.47 -0.70
C SER A 205 -9.68 1.43 -1.66
N LYS A 206 -9.25 0.24 -2.01
CA LYS A 206 -8.17 -0.01 -2.98
C LYS A 206 -8.54 -1.21 -3.83
N GLY A 207 -8.25 -1.14 -5.11
CA GLY A 207 -8.46 -2.23 -6.06
C GLY A 207 -9.50 -1.92 -7.14
N THR A 208 -9.40 -2.66 -8.24
CA THR A 208 -10.14 -2.38 -9.47
C THR A 208 -11.65 -2.29 -9.26
N TYR A 209 -12.21 -3.13 -8.39
CA TYR A 209 -13.65 -3.25 -8.17
C TYR A 209 -14.23 -2.24 -7.17
N VAL A 210 -13.37 -1.54 -6.42
CA VAL A 210 -13.81 -0.71 -5.27
C VAL A 210 -13.16 0.66 -5.25
N LYS A 211 -12.18 0.93 -6.12
CA LYS A 211 -11.59 2.26 -6.27
C LYS A 211 -12.60 3.23 -6.85
N LYS A 212 -12.44 4.50 -6.48
CA LYS A 212 -13.08 5.61 -7.19
C LYS A 212 -12.40 5.78 -8.55
N LEU A 213 -13.19 5.76 -9.61
CA LEU A 213 -12.70 6.02 -10.97
C LEU A 213 -12.59 7.53 -11.20
N ASN A 214 -11.72 7.91 -12.12
CA ASN A 214 -11.57 9.25 -12.66
C ASN A 214 -11.80 9.22 -14.17
N ASP A 215 -11.77 10.39 -14.82
CA ASP A 215 -12.10 10.54 -16.23
C ASP A 215 -11.24 9.69 -17.17
N LEU A 216 -10.02 9.31 -16.77
CA LEU A 216 -9.11 8.50 -17.58
C LEU A 216 -9.38 7.00 -17.48
N ASP A 217 -10.01 6.55 -16.40
CA ASP A 217 -10.24 5.12 -16.11
C ASP A 217 -11.70 4.80 -15.74
N ASN A 218 -12.64 5.61 -16.22
CA ASN A 218 -14.08 5.51 -16.00
C ASN A 218 -14.75 4.31 -16.73
N ASP A 219 -14.20 3.10 -16.54
CA ASP A 219 -14.75 1.85 -17.04
C ASP A 219 -15.76 1.25 -16.06
N LEU A 220 -17.03 1.17 -16.48
CA LEU A 220 -18.16 0.63 -15.72
C LEU A 220 -18.23 1.11 -14.25
N PRO A 221 -18.15 2.42 -13.97
CA PRO A 221 -18.16 2.97 -12.60
C PRO A 221 -19.40 2.56 -11.80
N ILE A 222 -20.54 2.31 -12.45
CA ILE A 222 -21.75 1.83 -11.78
C ILE A 222 -21.53 0.51 -11.02
N VAL A 223 -20.67 -0.37 -11.54
CA VAL A 223 -20.34 -1.65 -10.89
C VAL A 223 -19.58 -1.39 -9.60
N ASN A 224 -18.53 -0.54 -9.64
CA ASN A 224 -17.78 -0.17 -8.45
C ASN A 224 -18.68 0.49 -7.41
N LYS A 225 -19.53 1.42 -7.85
CA LYS A 225 -20.50 2.12 -6.99
C LYS A 225 -21.46 1.13 -6.31
N ALA A 226 -21.99 0.17 -7.05
CA ALA A 226 -22.92 -0.84 -6.53
C ALA A 226 -22.25 -1.76 -5.51
N VAL A 227 -21.03 -2.24 -5.78
CA VAL A 227 -20.26 -3.09 -4.84
C VAL A 227 -19.98 -2.34 -3.54
N VAL A 228 -19.50 -1.09 -3.63
CA VAL A 228 -19.21 -0.27 -2.45
C VAL A 228 -20.48 0.05 -1.66
N ASN A 229 -21.57 0.42 -2.34
CA ASN A 229 -22.86 0.69 -1.68
C ASN A 229 -23.43 -0.56 -1.00
N TYR A 230 -23.27 -1.73 -1.60
CA TYR A 230 -23.70 -2.99 -1.01
C TYR A 230 -22.98 -3.25 0.32
N PHE A 231 -21.65 -3.19 0.34
CA PHE A 231 -20.88 -3.51 1.54
C PHE A 231 -20.94 -2.43 2.62
N ILE A 232 -20.99 -1.15 2.25
CA ILE A 232 -20.89 -0.04 3.21
C ILE A 232 -22.27 0.44 3.65
N LYS A 233 -23.23 0.50 2.73
CA LYS A 233 -24.56 1.10 2.98
C LYS A 233 -25.68 0.07 3.05
N ASN A 234 -25.37 -1.21 2.87
CA ASN A 234 -26.36 -2.29 2.81
C ASN A 234 -27.44 -2.06 1.75
N ILE A 235 -27.07 -1.42 0.63
CA ILE A 235 -27.98 -1.17 -0.50
C ILE A 235 -27.84 -2.33 -1.50
N PRO A 236 -28.93 -3.03 -1.86
CA PRO A 236 -28.87 -4.08 -2.88
C PRO A 236 -28.24 -3.58 -4.19
N VAL A 237 -27.44 -4.43 -4.83
CA VAL A 237 -26.72 -4.10 -6.06
C VAL A 237 -27.68 -3.62 -7.14
N GLU A 238 -28.81 -4.32 -7.28
CA GLU A 238 -29.88 -4.02 -8.24
C GLU A 238 -30.46 -2.63 -8.04
N LYS A 239 -30.61 -2.19 -6.78
CA LYS A 239 -31.12 -0.86 -6.45
C LYS A 239 -30.15 0.22 -6.95
N THR A 240 -28.85 0.08 -6.64
CA THR A 240 -27.85 1.05 -7.11
C THR A 240 -27.81 1.14 -8.63
N ILE A 241 -27.93 0.01 -9.34
CA ILE A 241 -27.88 -0.03 -10.80
C ILE A 241 -29.16 0.53 -11.43
N ARG A 242 -30.34 0.10 -10.95
CA ARG A 242 -31.65 0.45 -11.56
C ARG A 242 -32.09 1.87 -11.29
N GLU A 243 -31.64 2.48 -10.19
CA GLU A 243 -31.94 3.87 -9.84
C GLU A 243 -30.91 4.88 -10.39
N CYS A 244 -29.94 4.44 -11.20
CA CYS A 244 -28.93 5.33 -11.76
C CYS A 244 -29.32 5.80 -13.16
N ASP A 245 -29.60 7.09 -13.31
CA ASP A 245 -29.99 7.70 -14.58
C ASP A 245 -28.82 8.37 -15.34
N GLU A 246 -27.64 8.45 -14.71
CA GLU A 246 -26.43 9.02 -15.32
C GLU A 246 -25.80 8.05 -16.33
N LEU A 247 -25.97 8.29 -17.63
CA LEU A 247 -25.41 7.44 -18.70
C LEU A 247 -23.90 7.21 -18.60
N ILE A 248 -23.14 8.21 -18.15
CA ILE A 248 -21.70 8.12 -17.95
C ILE A 248 -21.32 7.01 -16.96
N GLN A 249 -22.24 6.63 -16.06
CA GLN A 249 -22.00 5.57 -15.08
C GLN A 249 -21.97 4.17 -15.74
N PHE A 250 -22.56 4.03 -16.93
CA PHE A 250 -22.63 2.78 -17.69
C PHE A 250 -21.61 2.72 -18.83
N GLN A 251 -20.70 3.70 -18.91
CA GLN A 251 -19.62 3.71 -19.88
C GLN A 251 -18.79 2.43 -19.76
N LYS A 252 -18.42 1.85 -20.91
CA LYS A 252 -17.46 0.75 -20.98
C LYS A 252 -16.28 1.18 -21.84
N ILE A 253 -15.09 1.13 -21.27
CA ILE A 253 -13.84 1.43 -21.96
C ILE A 253 -13.27 0.10 -22.47
N VAL A 254 -13.10 -0.01 -23.77
CA VAL A 254 -12.50 -1.19 -24.41
C VAL A 254 -11.16 -0.82 -25.02
N LYS A 255 -10.12 -1.60 -24.70
CA LYS A 255 -8.83 -1.45 -25.37
C LYS A 255 -8.99 -1.89 -26.83
N VAL A 256 -8.78 -0.97 -27.76
CA VAL A 256 -8.71 -1.29 -29.18
C VAL A 256 -7.49 -2.21 -29.39
N SER A 257 -7.76 -3.47 -29.69
CA SER A 257 -6.73 -4.43 -30.08
C SER A 257 -6.51 -4.38 -31.60
N GLY A 258 -5.37 -4.90 -32.08
CA GLY A 258 -5.11 -5.03 -33.52
C GLY A 258 -6.09 -5.93 -34.29
N LYS A 259 -7.06 -6.54 -33.59
CA LYS A 259 -8.18 -7.28 -34.21
C LYS A 259 -9.27 -6.36 -34.76
N TYR A 260 -9.29 -5.09 -34.37
CA TYR A 260 -10.23 -4.12 -34.90
C TYR A 260 -9.60 -3.41 -36.12
N LYS A 261 -10.16 -3.65 -37.31
CA LYS A 261 -9.70 -3.01 -38.56
C LYS A 261 -10.02 -1.51 -38.61
N HIS A 262 -11.11 -1.11 -37.94
CA HIS A 262 -11.55 0.28 -37.80
C HIS A 262 -12.10 0.44 -36.39
N ALA A 263 -11.48 1.30 -35.59
CA ALA A 263 -12.14 1.91 -34.44
C ALA A 263 -12.54 3.32 -34.92
N LEU A 264 -13.84 3.64 -34.80
CA LEU A 264 -14.40 4.93 -35.20
C LEU A 264 -13.57 6.11 -34.68
#